data_AF-A0A1X0QMX3-F1
#
_entry.id   AF-A0A1X0QMX3-F1
#
_cell.length_a   1.000
_cell.length_b   1.000
_cell.length_c   1.000
_cell.angle_alpha   90.00
_cell.angle_beta   90.00
_cell.angle_gamma   90.00
#
_symmetry.space_group_name_H-M   'P 1'
#
loop_
_entity.id
_entity.type
_entity.pdbx_description
1 polymer ?
#
loop_
_entity_poly.entity_id
_entity_poly.type
_entity_poly.pdbx_seq_one_letter_code
_entity_poly.pdbx_strand_id
1 'polypeptide(L)'
;LKLNTADRLLGYALNVKKEYKTKPIVIIIGTHATRNDVAFDFKSSNYSYMKRIPSNYWVEKCCIIDHNAISEVIRTTPLSSMVAIAYFFGCQKLSLLSTEHRDDLTLQKLYSTVKEQAGDKITAEQSAAEVCNQTNLQFKKILNTLNPMPDTLLKKRLRAYADDGVLYTDTCKCMYSGLSNTAVKPMPPP
;
A
#
# COMPACT_ATOMS: atom_id res chain seq x y z
N LEU A 1 -10.46 3.09 -14.77
CA LEU A 1 -9.25 3.56 -15.52
C LEU A 1 -9.49 5.00 -15.96
N LYS A 2 -8.48 5.88 -15.92
CA LYS A 2 -8.57 7.19 -16.60
C LYS A 2 -8.31 6.99 -18.10
N LEU A 3 -8.97 7.78 -18.97
CA LEU A 3 -8.85 7.66 -20.44
C LEU A 3 -7.38 7.62 -20.91
N ASN A 4 -6.56 8.55 -20.41
CA ASN A 4 -5.13 8.66 -20.74
C ASN A 4 -4.35 7.36 -20.44
N THR A 5 -4.71 6.61 -19.39
CA THR A 5 -4.06 5.33 -19.07
C THR A 5 -4.37 4.27 -20.13
N ALA A 6 -5.60 4.23 -20.64
CA ALA A 6 -6.00 3.26 -21.66
C ALA A 6 -5.31 3.54 -23.00
N ASP A 7 -5.21 4.82 -23.39
CA ASP A 7 -4.55 5.22 -24.64
C ASP A 7 -3.05 4.87 -24.62
N ARG A 8 -2.38 5.15 -23.50
CA ARG A 8 -0.97 4.76 -23.30
C ARG A 8 -0.78 3.25 -23.37
N LEU A 9 -1.67 2.50 -22.72
CA LEU A 9 -1.61 1.05 -22.71
C LEU A 9 -1.76 0.46 -24.11
N LEU A 10 -2.71 0.99 -24.89
CA LEU A 10 -2.91 0.61 -26.28
C LEU A 10 -1.65 0.91 -27.10
N GLY A 11 -1.06 2.10 -26.93
CA GLY A 11 0.19 2.49 -27.59
C GLY A 11 1.34 1.51 -27.31
N TYR A 12 1.57 1.16 -26.05
CA TYR A 12 2.62 0.20 -25.68
C TYR A 12 2.35 -1.20 -26.25
N ALA A 13 1.12 -1.69 -26.18
CA ALA A 13 0.75 -2.98 -26.72
C ALA A 13 0.95 -3.08 -28.24
N LEU A 14 0.56 -2.02 -28.97
CA LEU A 14 0.76 -1.94 -30.41
C LEU A 14 2.24 -1.87 -30.77
N ASN A 15 3.06 -1.15 -29.99
CA ASN A 15 4.50 -1.09 -30.21
C ASN A 15 5.16 -2.47 -30.04
N VAL A 16 4.84 -3.19 -28.95
CA VAL A 16 5.35 -4.55 -28.72
C VAL A 16 4.90 -5.50 -29.83
N LYS A 17 3.64 -5.41 -30.29
CA LYS A 17 3.16 -6.20 -31.42
C LYS A 17 3.92 -5.89 -32.72
N LYS A 18 4.26 -4.63 -32.96
CA LYS A 18 5.02 -4.21 -34.15
C LYS A 18 6.45 -4.75 -34.12
N GLU A 19 7.11 -4.69 -32.97
CA GLU A 19 8.50 -5.06 -32.76
C GLU A 19 8.68 -6.58 -32.71
N TYR A 20 7.90 -7.28 -31.88
CA TYR A 20 8.06 -8.71 -31.59
C TYR A 20 7.11 -9.61 -32.40
N LYS A 21 6.27 -9.03 -33.26
CA LYS A 21 5.28 -9.73 -34.12
C LYS A 21 4.30 -10.65 -33.38
N THR A 22 4.15 -10.46 -32.06
CA THR A 22 3.25 -11.24 -31.20
C THR A 22 2.33 -10.33 -30.39
N LYS A 23 1.14 -10.81 -30.02
CA LYS A 23 0.25 -10.06 -29.13
C LYS A 23 0.77 -10.18 -27.69
N PRO A 24 1.00 -9.07 -26.97
CA PRO A 24 1.53 -9.17 -25.62
C PRO A 24 0.45 -9.60 -24.61
N ILE A 25 0.92 -10.06 -23.45
CA ILE A 25 0.12 -10.23 -22.24
C ILE A 25 0.32 -8.97 -21.39
N VAL A 26 -0.78 -8.35 -20.98
CA VAL A 26 -0.78 -7.11 -20.20
C VAL A 26 -1.29 -7.39 -18.79
N ILE A 27 -0.52 -6.94 -17.79
CA ILE A 27 -0.89 -6.98 -16.38
C ILE A 27 -0.94 -5.55 -15.86
N ILE A 28 -2.11 -5.12 -15.40
CA ILE A 28 -2.35 -3.82 -14.79
C ILE A 28 -2.37 -4.02 -13.27
N ILE A 29 -1.51 -3.30 -12.56
CA ILE A 29 -1.52 -3.26 -11.09
C ILE A 29 -2.20 -1.96 -10.66
N GLY A 30 -3.40 -2.08 -10.10
CA GLY A 30 -4.16 -0.97 -9.58
C GLY A 30 -3.63 -0.55 -8.20
N THR A 31 -3.18 0.70 -8.10
CA THR A 31 -2.79 1.29 -6.81
C THR A 31 -3.99 1.57 -5.89
N HIS A 32 -5.20 1.58 -6.46
CA HIS A 32 -6.45 1.75 -5.75
C HIS A 32 -7.44 0.68 -6.20
N ALA A 33 -8.47 0.47 -5.38
CA ALA A 33 -9.63 -0.33 -5.73
C ALA A 33 -10.27 0.16 -7.05
N THR A 34 -10.55 -0.76 -7.97
CA THR A 34 -11.35 -0.46 -9.16
C THR A 34 -12.76 -0.10 -8.72
N ARG A 35 -13.27 1.02 -9.23
CA ARG A 35 -14.66 1.41 -9.04
C ARG A 35 -15.62 0.37 -9.65
N ASN A 36 -16.75 0.15 -8.98
CA ASN A 36 -17.72 -0.87 -9.36
C ASN A 36 -18.35 -0.64 -10.74
N ASP A 37 -18.51 0.63 -11.15
CA ASP A 37 -19.06 1.00 -12.47
C ASP A 37 -18.19 0.52 -13.64
N VAL A 38 -16.88 0.42 -13.44
CA VAL A 38 -15.94 -0.11 -14.44
C VAL A 38 -15.71 -1.61 -14.25
N ALA A 39 -15.76 -2.08 -13.01
CA ALA A 39 -15.52 -3.48 -12.69
C ALA A 39 -16.59 -4.45 -13.23
N PHE A 40 -17.79 -3.95 -13.56
CA PHE A 40 -18.88 -4.74 -14.13
C PHE A 40 -18.50 -5.40 -15.46
N ASP A 41 -17.69 -4.74 -16.29
CA ASP A 41 -17.26 -5.26 -17.58
C ASP A 41 -16.12 -6.29 -17.45
N PHE A 42 -15.59 -6.50 -16.25
CA PHE A 42 -14.47 -7.38 -16.03
C PHE A 42 -14.94 -8.82 -15.89
N LYS A 43 -14.22 -9.73 -16.55
CA LYS A 43 -14.48 -11.16 -16.48
C LYS A 43 -13.64 -11.81 -15.38
N SER A 44 -14.14 -12.92 -14.83
CA SER A 44 -13.36 -13.76 -13.93
C SER A 44 -12.10 -14.28 -14.65
N SER A 45 -11.03 -14.46 -13.88
CA SER A 45 -9.81 -15.12 -14.35
C SER A 45 -9.66 -16.48 -13.68
N ASN A 46 -8.64 -17.25 -14.08
CA ASN A 46 -8.32 -18.52 -13.44
C ASN A 46 -7.70 -18.32 -12.05
N TYR A 47 -7.31 -17.09 -11.70
CA TYR A 47 -6.73 -16.72 -10.43
C TYR A 47 -7.72 -15.83 -9.67
N SER A 48 -7.97 -16.16 -8.39
CA SER A 48 -8.89 -15.42 -7.53
C SER A 48 -8.47 -13.96 -7.32
N TYR A 49 -7.16 -13.69 -7.33
CA TYR A 49 -6.58 -12.37 -7.16
C TYR A 49 -6.53 -11.51 -8.43
N MET A 50 -7.12 -11.96 -9.54
CA MET A 50 -7.00 -11.29 -10.84
C MET A 50 -8.31 -11.30 -11.61
N LYS A 51 -8.61 -10.20 -12.29
CA LYS A 51 -9.74 -10.10 -13.23
C LYS A 51 -9.24 -9.85 -14.65
N ARG A 52 -10.02 -10.24 -15.66
CA ARG A 52 -9.71 -9.99 -17.07
C ARG A 52 -10.50 -8.80 -17.61
N ILE A 53 -9.81 -7.92 -18.31
CA ILE A 53 -10.39 -6.83 -19.07
C ILE A 53 -10.63 -7.31 -20.52
N PRO A 54 -11.79 -7.04 -21.13
CA PRO A 54 -12.03 -7.34 -22.54
C PRO A 54 -10.98 -6.68 -23.45
N SER A 55 -10.28 -7.47 -24.28
CA SER A 55 -9.07 -6.98 -24.96
C SER A 55 -8.75 -7.62 -26.33
N ASN A 56 -9.75 -8.23 -26.95
CA ASN A 56 -9.60 -9.20 -28.07
C ASN A 56 -8.77 -8.70 -29.27
N TYR A 57 -8.72 -7.38 -29.51
CA TYR A 57 -8.17 -6.82 -30.73
C TYR A 57 -6.69 -6.40 -30.64
N TRP A 58 -6.19 -6.07 -29.45
CA TRP A 58 -4.88 -5.41 -29.29
C TRP A 58 -3.88 -6.19 -28.42
N VAL A 59 -4.34 -7.13 -27.59
CA VAL A 59 -3.47 -7.97 -26.74
C VAL A 59 -4.02 -9.40 -26.67
N GLU A 60 -3.19 -10.36 -26.22
CA GLU A 60 -3.62 -11.74 -26.02
C GLU A 60 -4.52 -11.83 -24.78
N LYS A 61 -4.05 -11.24 -23.68
CA LYS A 61 -4.74 -11.19 -22.38
C LYS A 61 -4.47 -9.85 -21.73
N CYS A 62 -5.52 -9.20 -21.24
CA CYS A 62 -5.42 -8.01 -20.39
C CYS A 62 -5.99 -8.36 -19.03
N CYS A 63 -5.14 -8.28 -18.01
CA CYS A 63 -5.49 -8.62 -16.64
C CYS A 63 -5.30 -7.43 -15.71
N ILE A 64 -6.13 -7.34 -14.69
CA ILE A 64 -6.01 -6.34 -13.62
C ILE A 64 -5.95 -7.03 -12.27
N ILE A 65 -4.99 -6.59 -11.45
CA ILE A 65 -4.85 -6.92 -10.04
C ILE A 65 -4.99 -5.61 -9.28
N ASP A 66 -5.99 -5.51 -8.43
CA ASP A 66 -6.24 -4.31 -7.62
C ASP A 66 -6.49 -4.68 -6.16
N HIS A 67 -6.67 -3.67 -5.32
CA HIS A 67 -6.86 -3.87 -3.88
C HIS A 67 -8.12 -4.69 -3.55
N ASN A 68 -9.16 -4.61 -4.38
CA ASN A 68 -10.38 -5.40 -4.21
C ASN A 68 -10.12 -6.88 -4.53
N ALA A 69 -9.42 -7.17 -5.64
CA ALA A 69 -9.12 -8.53 -6.08
C ALA A 69 -8.21 -9.27 -5.11
N ILE A 70 -7.25 -8.58 -4.47
CA ILE A 70 -6.31 -9.23 -3.54
C ILE A 70 -6.81 -9.29 -2.09
N SER A 71 -7.88 -8.56 -1.74
CA SER A 71 -8.33 -8.34 -0.34
C SER A 71 -8.51 -9.61 0.52
N GLU A 72 -9.02 -10.69 -0.06
CA GLU A 72 -9.15 -11.98 0.62
C GLU A 72 -7.85 -12.79 0.59
N VAL A 73 -7.14 -12.75 -0.54
CA VAL A 73 -5.93 -13.57 -0.76
C VAL A 73 -4.76 -13.09 0.09
N ILE A 74 -4.68 -11.80 0.41
CA ILE A 74 -3.64 -11.26 1.30
C ILE A 74 -3.72 -11.82 2.72
N ARG A 75 -4.86 -12.37 3.15
CA ARG A 75 -4.98 -12.99 4.48
C ARG A 75 -4.26 -14.33 4.59
N THR A 76 -3.87 -14.92 3.46
CA THR A 76 -3.14 -16.19 3.42
C THR A 76 -1.64 -15.94 3.46
N THR A 77 -0.92 -16.72 4.27
CA THR A 77 0.54 -16.69 4.34
C THR A 77 1.10 -18.06 3.97
N PRO A 78 2.15 -18.14 3.12
CA PRO A 78 2.85 -17.04 2.44
C PRO A 78 2.07 -16.47 1.25
N LEU A 79 2.37 -15.22 0.86
CA LEU A 79 1.78 -14.61 -0.33
C LEU A 79 2.40 -15.20 -1.60
N SER A 80 1.60 -15.34 -2.66
CA SER A 80 2.19 -15.60 -3.97
C SER A 80 2.97 -14.37 -4.45
N SER A 81 4.05 -14.55 -5.20
CA SER A 81 4.89 -13.43 -5.64
C SER A 81 4.10 -12.36 -6.43
N MET A 82 3.08 -12.77 -7.19
CA MET A 82 2.20 -11.82 -7.89
C MET A 82 1.33 -11.01 -6.94
N VAL A 83 0.79 -11.63 -5.90
CA VAL A 83 0.01 -10.93 -4.87
C VAL A 83 0.91 -10.00 -4.07
N ALA A 84 2.12 -10.43 -3.71
CA ALA A 84 3.09 -9.60 -3.00
C ALA A 84 3.49 -8.34 -3.82
N ILE A 85 3.76 -8.51 -5.12
CA ILE A 85 4.06 -7.38 -6.01
C ILE A 85 2.86 -6.42 -6.11
N ALA A 86 1.65 -6.94 -6.28
CA ALA A 86 0.46 -6.11 -6.32
C ALA A 86 0.18 -5.39 -4.99
N TYR A 87 0.36 -6.08 -3.87
CA TYR A 87 0.24 -5.51 -2.52
C TYR A 87 1.24 -4.38 -2.31
N PHE A 88 2.50 -4.57 -2.73
CA PHE A 88 3.55 -3.56 -2.63
C PHE A 88 3.15 -2.25 -3.34
N PHE A 89 2.78 -2.34 -4.63
CA PHE A 89 2.35 -1.17 -5.39
C PHE A 89 1.00 -0.60 -4.95
N GLY A 90 0.11 -1.43 -4.40
CA GLY A 90 -1.20 -1.04 -3.87
C GLY A 90 -1.11 -0.27 -2.56
N CYS A 91 -0.27 -0.73 -1.63
CA CYS A 91 -0.13 -0.11 -0.32
C CYS A 91 0.64 1.21 -0.36
N GLN A 92 1.56 1.37 -1.31
CA GLN A 92 2.42 2.56 -1.47
C GLN A 92 3.14 2.97 -0.18
N LYS A 93 3.44 1.99 0.68
CA LYS A 93 4.13 2.20 1.95
C LYS A 93 5.63 2.33 1.70
N LEU A 94 6.27 3.31 2.34
CA LEU A 94 7.71 3.57 2.18
C LEU A 94 8.59 2.57 2.94
N SER A 95 8.03 1.86 3.91
CA SER A 95 8.79 0.95 4.78
C SER A 95 8.16 -0.44 4.82
N LEU A 96 9.02 -1.46 4.81
CA LEU A 96 8.60 -2.84 5.06
C LEU A 96 7.95 -2.97 6.45
N LEU A 97 8.44 -2.21 7.44
CA LEU A 97 7.90 -2.23 8.81
C LEU A 97 6.48 -1.66 8.90
N SER A 98 6.04 -0.91 7.88
CA SER A 98 4.65 -0.47 7.79
C SER A 98 3.70 -1.50 7.17
N THR A 99 4.22 -2.64 6.70
CA THR A 99 3.41 -3.72 6.11
C THR A 99 3.07 -4.82 7.13
N GLU A 100 1.96 -5.52 6.88
CA GLU A 100 1.53 -6.65 7.73
C GLU A 100 2.25 -7.96 7.38
N HIS A 101 2.84 -8.03 6.19
CA HIS A 101 3.54 -9.20 5.65
C HIS A 101 5.06 -8.99 5.63
N ARG A 102 5.62 -8.39 6.69
CA ARG A 102 7.05 -8.07 6.79
C ARG A 102 7.98 -9.29 6.64
N ASP A 103 7.47 -10.47 6.96
CA ASP A 103 8.20 -11.74 6.90
C ASP A 103 8.11 -12.40 5.49
N ASP A 104 7.37 -11.80 4.55
CA ASP A 104 7.29 -12.28 3.17
C ASP A 104 8.59 -11.99 2.40
N LEU A 105 9.19 -13.04 1.84
CA LEU A 105 10.46 -12.95 1.11
C LEU A 105 10.38 -12.07 -0.14
N THR A 106 9.24 -12.04 -0.83
CA THR A 106 9.08 -11.21 -2.03
C THR A 106 9.02 -9.73 -1.64
N LEU A 107 8.26 -9.39 -0.59
CA LEU A 107 8.20 -8.02 -0.07
C LEU A 107 9.56 -7.56 0.47
N GLN A 108 10.26 -8.40 1.23
CA GLN A 108 11.62 -8.08 1.71
C GLN A 108 12.56 -7.72 0.55
N LYS A 109 12.51 -8.50 -0.54
CA LYS A 109 13.33 -8.24 -1.72
C LYS A 109 12.94 -6.95 -2.43
N LEU A 110 11.64 -6.70 -2.63
CA LEU A 110 11.15 -5.47 -3.26
C LEU A 110 11.57 -4.21 -2.49
N TYR A 111 11.38 -4.20 -1.17
CA TYR A 111 11.81 -3.07 -0.33
C TYR A 111 13.33 -2.90 -0.31
N SER A 112 14.10 -3.99 -0.33
CA SER A 112 15.56 -3.92 -0.41
C SER A 112 16.02 -3.31 -1.74
N THR A 113 15.44 -3.74 -2.87
CA THR A 113 15.74 -3.17 -4.18
C THR A 113 15.38 -1.69 -4.26
N VAL A 114 14.22 -1.28 -3.73
CA VAL A 114 13.86 0.14 -3.70
C VAL A 114 14.81 0.93 -2.82
N LYS A 115 15.23 0.39 -1.67
CA LYS A 115 16.22 1.04 -0.80
C LYS A 115 17.55 1.25 -1.52
N GLU A 116 18.01 0.26 -2.28
CA GLU A 116 19.25 0.35 -3.09
C GLU A 116 19.12 1.37 -4.23
N GLN A 117 17.96 1.46 -4.89
CA GLN A 117 17.74 2.34 -6.03
C GLN A 117 17.35 3.78 -5.67
N ALA A 118 16.73 3.99 -4.51
CA ALA A 118 16.23 5.30 -4.10
C ALA A 118 17.35 6.25 -3.63
N GLY A 119 18.49 5.74 -3.15
CA GLY A 119 19.52 6.58 -2.52
C GLY A 119 18.93 7.50 -1.43
N ASP A 120 19.55 8.66 -1.19
CA ASP A 120 19.05 9.71 -0.26
C ASP A 120 17.86 10.52 -0.81
N LYS A 121 17.19 10.08 -1.88
CA LYS A 121 16.11 10.86 -2.53
C LYS A 121 14.79 10.89 -1.75
N ILE A 122 14.66 10.12 -0.67
CA ILE A 122 13.53 10.27 0.25
C ILE A 122 13.81 11.51 1.09
N THR A 123 13.06 12.60 0.87
CA THR A 123 13.19 13.79 1.71
C THR A 123 12.90 13.43 3.17
N ALA A 124 13.72 13.94 4.09
CA ALA A 124 13.62 13.66 5.52
C ALA A 124 12.21 13.94 6.09
N GLU A 125 11.47 14.88 5.48
CA GLU A 125 10.09 15.22 5.85
C GLU A 125 9.09 14.09 5.54
N GLN A 126 9.19 13.45 4.36
CA GLN A 126 8.32 12.34 3.98
C GLN A 126 8.59 11.10 4.83
N SER A 127 9.85 10.87 5.20
CA SER A 127 10.20 9.76 6.09
C SER A 127 9.71 10.00 7.53
N ALA A 128 9.82 11.22 8.06
CA ALA A 128 9.39 11.56 9.41
C ALA A 128 7.87 11.42 9.60
N ALA A 129 7.07 11.90 8.63
CA ALA A 129 5.61 11.79 8.69
C ALA A 129 5.13 10.32 8.63
N GLU A 130 5.75 9.49 7.80
CA GLU A 130 5.45 8.05 7.71
C GLU A 130 5.85 7.30 8.99
N VAL A 131 7.01 7.62 9.56
CA VAL A 131 7.46 7.05 10.85
C VAL A 131 6.45 7.39 11.96
N CYS A 132 6.00 8.64 12.04
CA CYS A 132 4.97 9.04 13.00
C CYS A 132 3.64 8.30 12.77
N ASN A 133 3.17 8.21 11.52
CA ASN A 133 1.96 7.45 11.17
C ASN A 133 2.04 5.98 11.62
N GLN A 134 3.17 5.32 11.35
CA GLN A 134 3.32 3.92 11.68
C GLN A 134 3.41 3.70 13.18
N THR A 135 4.10 4.59 13.90
CA THR A 135 4.21 4.54 15.36
C THR A 135 2.84 4.70 16.02
N ASN A 136 2.05 5.68 15.58
CA ASN A 136 0.65 5.85 15.92
C ASN A 136 -0.19 4.60 15.72
N LEU A 137 -0.03 3.95 14.57
CA LEU A 137 -0.78 2.74 14.23
C LEU A 137 -0.45 1.58 15.17
N GLN A 138 0.80 1.44 15.59
CA GLN A 138 1.20 0.43 16.58
C GLN A 138 0.60 0.71 17.96
N PHE A 139 0.59 1.96 18.42
CA PHE A 139 -0.07 2.31 19.67
C PHE A 139 -1.58 2.02 19.63
N LYS A 140 -2.25 2.32 18.52
CA LYS A 140 -3.66 1.96 18.32
C LYS A 140 -3.88 0.44 18.38
N LYS A 141 -2.99 -0.36 17.79
CA LYS A 141 -3.03 -1.84 17.90
C LYS A 141 -2.86 -2.29 19.36
N ILE A 142 -1.95 -1.69 20.11
CA ILE A 142 -1.76 -1.95 21.55
C ILE A 142 -3.05 -1.62 22.31
N LEU A 143 -3.62 -0.43 22.14
CA LEU A 143 -4.86 0.00 22.78
C LEU A 143 -6.04 -0.95 22.50
N ASN A 144 -6.19 -1.38 21.25
CA ASN A 144 -7.23 -2.32 20.84
C ASN A 144 -7.05 -3.71 21.47
N THR A 145 -5.81 -4.16 21.65
CA THR A 145 -5.50 -5.44 22.32
C THR A 145 -5.70 -5.35 23.83
N LEU A 146 -5.53 -4.16 24.41
CA LEU A 146 -5.76 -3.93 25.84
C LEU A 146 -7.25 -3.95 26.22
N ASN A 147 -8.15 -3.47 25.35
CA ASN A 147 -9.59 -3.41 25.60
C ASN A 147 -10.20 -4.69 26.22
N PRO A 148 -9.93 -5.91 25.70
CA PRO A 148 -10.50 -7.15 26.23
C PRO A 148 -9.85 -7.70 27.52
N MET A 149 -8.72 -7.16 28.00
CA MET A 149 -8.08 -7.65 29.25
C MET A 149 -8.90 -7.29 30.50
N PRO A 150 -8.98 -8.14 31.55
CA PRO A 150 -9.57 -7.75 32.82
C PRO A 150 -8.79 -6.58 33.45
N ASP A 151 -9.50 -5.66 34.09
CA ASP A 151 -8.93 -4.40 34.57
C ASP A 151 -7.93 -4.64 35.71
N THR A 152 -6.65 -4.44 35.39
CA THR A 152 -5.54 -4.36 36.34
C THR A 152 -4.88 -2.98 36.17
N LEU A 153 -4.28 -2.43 37.23
CA LEU A 153 -3.56 -1.14 37.18
C LEU A 153 -2.52 -1.08 36.05
N LEU A 154 -1.94 -2.21 35.67
CA LEU A 154 -1.02 -2.36 34.53
C LEU A 154 -1.70 -2.03 33.20
N LYS A 155 -2.92 -2.51 32.96
CA LYS A 155 -3.70 -2.19 31.74
C LYS A 155 -3.96 -0.69 31.63
N LYS A 156 -4.35 -0.03 32.72
CA LYS A 156 -4.59 1.43 32.72
C LYS A 156 -3.32 2.22 32.41
N ARG A 157 -2.18 1.83 32.98
CA ARG A 157 -0.88 2.47 32.71
C ARG A 157 -0.40 2.26 31.27
N LEU A 158 -0.50 1.03 30.76
CA LEU A 158 -0.13 0.70 29.37
C LEU A 158 -1.00 1.45 28.35
N ARG A 159 -2.29 1.62 28.64
CA ARG A 159 -3.18 2.47 27.83
C ARG A 159 -2.72 3.94 27.83
N ALA A 160 -2.46 4.50 29.01
CA ALA A 160 -1.99 5.88 29.12
C ALA A 160 -0.69 6.11 28.32
N TYR A 161 0.29 5.22 28.42
CA TYR A 161 1.52 5.32 27.64
C TYR A 161 1.30 5.21 26.12
N ALA A 162 0.35 4.38 25.68
CA ALA A 162 0.01 4.28 24.27
C ALA A 162 -0.74 5.53 23.77
N ASP A 163 -1.66 6.08 24.57
CA ASP A 163 -2.37 7.33 24.25
C ASP A 163 -1.41 8.52 24.17
N ASP A 164 -0.49 8.65 25.14
CA ASP A 164 0.56 9.69 25.14
C ASP A 164 1.47 9.56 23.92
N GLY A 165 1.86 8.34 23.57
CA GLY A 165 2.66 8.05 22.39
C GLY A 165 1.94 8.40 21.08
N VAL A 166 0.62 8.17 21.00
CA VAL A 166 -0.20 8.59 19.86
C VAL A 166 -0.19 10.11 19.73
N LEU A 167 -0.50 10.81 20.82
CA LEU A 167 -0.58 12.26 20.85
C LEU A 167 0.74 12.92 20.43
N TYR A 168 1.87 12.42 20.96
CA TYR A 168 3.18 12.93 20.62
C TYR A 168 3.48 12.79 19.13
N THR A 169 3.26 11.59 18.58
CA THR A 169 3.60 11.31 17.17
C THR A 169 2.66 12.00 16.19
N ASP A 170 1.37 12.17 16.52
CA ASP A 170 0.45 13.02 15.73
C ASP A 170 0.88 14.49 15.73
N THR A 171 1.35 15.00 16.87
CA THR A 171 1.86 16.38 16.98
C THR A 171 3.09 16.59 16.11
N CYS A 172 4.07 15.66 16.17
CA CYS A 172 5.25 15.69 15.31
C CYS A 172 4.87 15.62 13.82
N LYS A 173 3.94 14.73 13.44
CA LYS A 173 3.45 14.63 12.07
C LYS A 173 2.90 15.96 11.56
N CYS A 174 2.07 16.66 12.34
CA CYS A 174 1.51 17.96 11.96
C CYS A 174 2.61 18.99 11.68
N MET A 175 3.68 19.01 12.48
CA MET A 175 4.80 19.92 12.28
C MET A 175 5.56 19.63 10.97
N TYR A 176 5.84 18.37 10.67
CA TYR A 176 6.64 17.99 9.49
C TYR A 176 5.85 17.84 8.18
N SER A 177 4.53 17.74 8.23
CA SER A 177 3.69 17.63 7.02
C SER A 177 3.34 19.00 6.40
N GLY A 178 3.82 20.12 6.96
CA GLY A 178 3.55 21.47 6.47
C GLY A 178 2.09 21.91 6.55
N LEU A 179 1.23 21.18 7.27
CA LEU A 179 -0.21 21.46 7.39
C LEU A 179 -0.53 22.53 8.44
N SER A 180 0.45 23.06 9.17
CA SER A 180 0.22 24.08 10.20
C SER A 180 0.15 25.49 9.60
N ASN A 181 -1.05 25.92 9.21
CA ASN A 181 -1.36 27.35 9.01
C ASN A 181 -1.70 28.07 10.33
N THR A 182 -1.45 27.47 11.48
CA THR A 182 -1.56 28.12 12.78
C THR A 182 -0.35 27.77 13.63
N ALA A 183 0.22 28.77 14.28
CA ALA A 183 1.33 28.65 15.21
C ALA A 183 0.97 27.72 16.36
N VAL A 184 1.30 26.44 16.23
CA VAL A 184 1.19 25.47 17.31
C VAL A 184 2.31 25.81 18.30
N LYS A 185 1.94 26.25 19.51
CA LYS A 185 2.90 26.52 20.58
C LYS A 185 3.68 25.23 20.91
N PRO A 186 5.00 25.30 21.17
CA PRO A 186 5.76 24.14 21.61
C PRO A 186 5.17 23.60 22.90
N MET A 187 5.01 22.28 22.99
CA MET A 187 4.55 21.63 24.22
C MET A 187 5.59 21.74 25.34
N PRO A 188 5.14 21.74 26.60
CA PRO A 188 6.01 21.84 27.77
C PRO A 188 6.89 20.58 27.93
N PRO A 189 8.07 20.72 28.56
CA PRO A 189 9.03 19.63 28.75
C PRO A 189 8.51 18.54 29.70
N PRO A 190 9.12 17.33 29.66
CA PRO A 190 8.74 16.17 30.46
C PRO A 190 8.84 16.38 31.97
#